data_AF-A0A8B6F2E1-F1
#
_entry.id   AF-A0A8B6F2E1-F1
#
_cell.length_a   1.000
_cell.length_b   1.000
_cell.length_c   1.000
_cell.angle_alpha   90.00
_cell.angle_beta   90.00
_cell.angle_gamma   90.00
#
_symmetry.space_group_name_H-M   'P 1'
#
loop_
_entity.id
_entity.type
_entity.pdbx_description
1 polymer ?
#
loop_
_entity_poly.entity_id
_entity_poly.type
_entity_poly.pdbx_seq_one_letter_code
_entity_poly.pdbx_strand_id
1 'polypeptide(L)'
;MDLQIYPLRISKNTGSRHVDLLFLTNESKQHYCWIKSLSRLLSCQFSEHGHELFFCRRCLSHFSRQDIPDEHMEYCSQKDAVRIEMPEEGTHIAFHNHKKLMRVPFVIYADFECFTEMVDTCQPNPSHAYTKAYQQHRPSGFCYRVKYVHGDYKDSVIYC
;
A
#
# COMPACT_ATOMS: atom_id res chain seq x y z
N MET A 1 -12.61 0.17 29.33
CA MET A 1 -11.14 0.31 29.31
C MET A 1 -10.65 -0.55 28.17
N ASP A 2 -10.42 0.05 27.02
CA ASP A 2 -10.05 -0.69 25.81
C ASP A 2 -8.61 -1.15 25.92
N LEU A 3 -8.44 -2.46 26.12
CA LEU A 3 -7.13 -3.09 26.17
C LEU A 3 -6.59 -3.18 24.74
N GLN A 4 -5.81 -2.17 24.33
CA GLN A 4 -5.28 -2.09 22.98
C GLN A 4 -4.02 -2.94 22.83
N ILE A 5 -4.11 -4.04 22.07
CA ILE A 5 -2.98 -4.93 21.76
C ILE A 5 -2.47 -4.62 20.36
N TYR A 6 -1.16 -4.43 20.22
CA TYR A 6 -0.51 -4.20 18.93
C TYR A 6 0.91 -4.76 18.91
N PRO A 7 1.46 -5.08 17.72
CA PRO A 7 2.82 -5.58 17.60
C PRO A 7 3.82 -4.46 17.92
N LEU A 8 4.63 -4.65 18.96
CA LEU A 8 5.71 -3.71 19.31
C LEU A 8 6.98 -3.97 18.50
N ARG A 9 7.31 -5.25 18.29
CA ARG A 9 8.50 -5.68 17.56
C ARG A 9 8.20 -6.98 16.83
N ILE A 10 8.48 -6.99 15.53
CA ILE A 10 8.38 -8.19 14.71
C ILE A 10 9.79 -8.63 14.33
N SER A 11 10.07 -9.92 14.49
CA SER A 11 11.33 -10.51 14.09
C SER A 11 11.47 -10.47 12.57
N LYS A 12 12.68 -10.13 12.08
CA LYS A 12 13.04 -10.26 10.66
C LYS A 12 13.35 -11.71 10.27
N ASN A 13 13.62 -12.55 11.26
CA ASN A 13 13.94 -13.96 11.03
C ASN A 13 12.65 -14.75 10.85
N THR A 14 12.56 -15.50 9.74
CA THR A 14 11.42 -16.36 9.35
C THR A 14 11.61 -17.83 9.77
N GLY A 15 12.50 -18.09 10.72
CA GLY A 15 12.76 -19.44 11.23
C GLY A 15 11.51 -20.16 11.74
N SER A 16 11.58 -21.49 11.82
CA SER A 16 10.42 -22.36 12.09
C SER A 16 9.73 -22.17 13.45
N ARG A 17 10.38 -21.51 14.41
CA ARG A 17 9.85 -21.31 15.75
C ARG A 17 9.82 -19.84 16.13
N HIS A 18 8.61 -19.31 16.24
CA HIS A 18 8.34 -17.98 16.76
C HIS A 18 7.81 -18.06 18.19
N VAL A 19 8.22 -17.11 19.03
CA VAL A 19 7.72 -16.95 20.39
C VAL A 19 7.07 -15.58 20.49
N ASP A 20 5.79 -15.55 20.82
CA ASP A 20 5.05 -14.31 21.03
C ASP A 20 5.19 -13.87 22.49
N LEU A 21 5.62 -12.63 22.69
CA LEU A 21 5.73 -12.04 24.03
C LEU A 21 4.78 -10.86 24.15
N LEU A 22 3.95 -10.88 25.18
CA LEU A 22 3.15 -9.73 25.60
C LEU A 22 4.01 -8.84 26.48
N PHE A 23 4.16 -7.58 26.10
CA PHE A 23 4.83 -6.57 26.92
C PHE A 23 3.78 -5.82 27.74
N LEU A 24 3.87 -5.95 29.07
CA LEU A 24 3.03 -5.25 30.02
C LEU A 24 3.87 -4.15 30.67
N THR A 25 3.44 -2.90 30.55
CA THR A 25 4.13 -1.75 31.13
C THR A 25 3.17 -0.90 31.93
N ASN A 26 3.59 -0.55 33.15
CA ASN A 26 3.01 0.49 34.00
C ASN A 26 4.07 1.54 34.30
N GLU A 27 3.73 2.60 35.04
CA GLU A 27 4.64 3.72 35.36
C GLU A 27 5.97 3.30 36.03
N SER A 28 6.01 2.15 36.71
CA SER A 28 7.18 1.70 37.49
C SER A 28 7.69 0.31 37.14
N LYS A 29 6.93 -0.50 36.37
CA LYS A 29 7.24 -1.92 36.15
C LYS A 29 6.96 -2.32 34.71
N GLN A 30 7.89 -3.10 34.17
CA GLN A 30 7.85 -3.66 32.83
C GLN A 30 8.05 -5.17 32.91
N HIS A 31 7.15 -5.93 32.30
CA HIS A 31 7.17 -7.39 32.33
C HIS A 31 6.86 -7.95 30.95
N TYR A 32 7.56 -9.03 30.58
CA TYR A 32 7.23 -9.84 29.41
C TYR A 32 6.52 -11.11 29.85
N CYS A 33 5.39 -11.41 29.22
CA CYS A 33 4.64 -12.64 29.42
C CYS A 33 4.61 -13.44 28.12
N TRP A 34 4.83 -14.75 28.21
CA TRP A 34 4.75 -15.60 27.04
C TRP A 34 3.29 -15.86 26.64
N ILE A 35 2.94 -15.52 25.41
CA ILE A 35 1.64 -15.84 24.82
C ILE A 35 1.71 -17.26 24.23
N LYS A 36 0.98 -18.19 24.84
CA LYS A 36 0.90 -19.58 24.37
C LYS A 36 -0.02 -19.75 23.16
N SER A 37 -1.06 -18.94 23.07
CA SER A 37 -2.00 -18.92 21.95
C SER A 37 -2.48 -17.50 21.72
N LEU A 38 -2.10 -16.93 20.57
CA LEU A 38 -2.53 -15.59 20.16
C LEU A 38 -4.04 -15.56 19.89
N SER A 39 -4.55 -16.62 19.27
CA SER A 39 -5.98 -16.77 19.00
C SER A 39 -6.81 -16.66 20.28
N ARG A 40 -6.46 -17.39 21.33
CA ARG A 40 -7.19 -17.33 22.61
C ARG A 40 -7.10 -15.97 23.30
N LEU A 41 -6.01 -15.24 23.11
CA LEU A 41 -5.84 -13.91 23.71
C LEU A 41 -6.74 -12.88 23.04
N LEU A 42 -6.88 -12.95 21.71
CA LEU A 42 -7.53 -11.91 20.90
C LEU A 42 -8.97 -12.24 20.50
N SER A 43 -9.36 -13.51 20.35
CA SER A 43 -10.67 -13.88 19.77
C SER A 43 -11.85 -13.29 20.55
N CYS A 44 -11.75 -13.19 21.88
CA CYS A 44 -12.80 -12.61 22.72
C CYS A 44 -13.03 -11.11 22.46
N GLN A 45 -12.09 -10.41 21.82
CA GLN A 45 -12.26 -8.99 21.45
C GLN A 45 -13.06 -8.83 20.15
N PHE A 46 -13.14 -9.86 19.32
CA PHE A 46 -13.69 -9.79 17.95
C PHE A 46 -14.91 -10.69 17.73
N SER A 47 -15.14 -11.69 18.59
CA SER A 47 -16.26 -12.62 18.46
C SER A 47 -16.90 -12.91 19.81
N GLU A 48 -18.22 -12.74 19.88
CA GLU A 48 -19.04 -13.15 21.03
C GLU A 48 -19.40 -14.65 20.96
N HIS A 49 -19.23 -15.29 19.79
CA HIS A 49 -19.70 -16.64 19.51
C HIS A 49 -18.66 -17.75 19.78
N GLY A 50 -17.51 -17.41 20.37
CA GLY A 50 -16.52 -18.39 20.84
C GLY A 50 -15.83 -19.18 19.72
N HIS A 51 -15.94 -18.75 18.46
CA HIS A 51 -15.22 -19.36 17.35
C HIS A 51 -13.72 -19.00 17.42
N GLU A 52 -12.87 -19.97 17.11
CA GLU A 52 -11.43 -19.74 17.01
C GLU A 52 -11.15 -18.82 15.81
N LEU A 53 -10.48 -17.70 16.06
CA LEU A 53 -10.00 -16.79 15.01
C LEU A 53 -8.50 -16.94 14.82
N PHE A 54 -8.07 -16.82 13.58
CA PHE A 54 -6.66 -16.90 13.18
C PHE A 54 -6.15 -15.51 12.87
N PHE A 55 -4.94 -15.19 13.36
CA PHE A 55 -4.42 -13.82 13.28
C PHE A 55 -3.10 -13.77 12.53
N CYS A 56 -2.93 -12.78 11.66
CA CYS A 56 -1.63 -12.43 11.12
C CYS A 56 -0.77 -11.79 12.20
N ARG A 57 0.42 -12.33 12.47
CA ARG A 57 1.33 -11.82 13.52
C ARG A 57 1.90 -10.43 13.22
N ARG A 58 1.81 -9.95 11.97
CA ARG A 58 2.37 -8.66 11.55
C ARG A 58 1.39 -7.51 11.65
N CYS A 59 0.16 -7.71 11.18
CA CYS A 59 -0.87 -6.66 11.12
C CYS A 59 -2.04 -6.89 12.08
N LEU A 60 -2.08 -8.04 12.76
CA LEU A 60 -3.18 -8.50 13.62
C LEU A 60 -4.55 -8.56 12.92
N SER A 61 -4.60 -8.57 11.59
CA SER A 61 -5.81 -8.93 10.86
C SER A 61 -6.24 -10.36 11.21
N HIS A 62 -7.55 -10.57 11.33
CA HIS A 62 -8.14 -11.82 11.78
C HIS A 62 -8.92 -12.51 10.66
N PHE A 63 -8.98 -13.83 10.72
CA PHE A 63 -9.57 -14.70 9.71
C PHE A 63 -10.30 -15.86 10.38
N SER A 64 -11.33 -16.38 9.73
CA SER A 64 -12.13 -17.52 10.24
C SER A 64 -11.48 -18.88 9.99
N ARG A 65 -10.47 -18.95 9.12
CA ARG A 65 -9.76 -20.19 8.77
C ARG A 65 -8.24 -19.98 8.80
N GLN A 66 -7.52 -21.05 9.12
CA GLN A 66 -6.06 -21.06 9.32
C GLN A 66 -5.26 -20.92 8.02
N ASP A 67 -5.81 -21.32 6.88
CA ASP A 67 -5.16 -21.25 5.56
C ASP A 67 -5.09 -19.83 4.98
N ILE A 68 -6.02 -18.96 5.38
CA ILE A 68 -6.10 -17.58 4.88
C ILE A 68 -4.94 -16.69 5.40
N PRO A 69 -4.53 -16.77 6.69
CA PRO A 69 -3.33 -16.06 7.16
C PRO A 69 -2.05 -16.35 6.37
N ASP A 70 -1.90 -17.57 5.86
CA ASP A 70 -0.71 -17.99 5.12
C ASP A 70 -0.69 -17.33 3.73
N GLU A 71 -1.81 -17.35 3.01
CA GLU A 71 -1.98 -16.58 1.76
C GLU A 71 -1.83 -15.08 2.00
N HIS A 72 -2.39 -14.57 3.11
CA HIS A 72 -2.25 -13.17 3.51
C HIS A 72 -0.79 -12.77 3.69
N MET A 73 0.04 -13.69 4.18
CA MET A 73 1.45 -13.42 4.43
C MET A 73 2.25 -13.17 3.15
N GLU A 74 1.84 -13.71 2.00
CA GLU A 74 2.51 -13.53 0.71
C GLU A 74 2.62 -12.05 0.32
N TYR A 75 1.56 -11.27 0.57
CA TYR A 75 1.55 -9.84 0.29
C TYR A 75 1.81 -8.99 1.55
N CYS A 76 1.38 -9.44 2.74
CA CYS A 76 1.63 -8.72 3.97
C CYS A 76 3.14 -8.62 4.26
N SER A 77 3.92 -9.68 4.00
CA SER A 77 5.38 -9.73 4.16
C SER A 77 6.14 -8.64 3.39
N GLN A 78 5.61 -8.23 2.24
CA GLN A 78 6.25 -7.28 1.32
C GLN A 78 6.18 -5.82 1.80
N LYS A 79 5.33 -5.54 2.80
CA LYS A 79 5.15 -4.20 3.37
C LYS A 79 5.72 -4.16 4.79
N ASP A 80 5.90 -2.96 5.32
CA ASP A 80 6.17 -2.80 6.74
C ASP A 80 4.98 -3.29 7.57
N ALA A 81 5.27 -3.69 8.81
CA ALA A 81 4.20 -4.09 9.70
C ALA A 81 3.35 -2.86 10.05
N VAL A 82 2.05 -2.97 9.83
CA VAL A 82 1.10 -1.87 10.01
C VAL A 82 0.09 -2.18 11.10
N ARG A 83 -0.34 -1.14 11.80
CA ARG A 83 -1.47 -1.17 12.73
C ARG A 83 -2.66 -0.53 12.05
N ILE A 84 -3.78 -1.23 12.01
CA ILE A 84 -5.05 -0.69 11.51
C ILE A 84 -5.67 0.11 12.64
N GLU A 85 -5.91 1.40 12.40
CA GLU A 85 -6.66 2.27 13.30
C GLU A 85 -8.01 2.58 12.67
N MET A 86 -9.07 2.22 13.39
CA MET A 86 -10.42 2.57 12.98
C MET A 86 -10.70 4.03 13.35
N PRO A 87 -11.52 4.75 12.57
CA PRO A 87 -11.98 6.08 12.93
C PRO A 87 -12.71 6.08 14.27
N GLU A 88 -12.77 7.24 14.93
CA GLU A 88 -13.59 7.41 16.12
C GLU A 88 -15.07 7.11 15.83
N GLU A 89 -15.77 6.58 16.83
CA GLU A 89 -17.20 6.27 16.71
C GLU A 89 -18.00 7.53 16.33
N GLY A 90 -18.87 7.42 15.32
CA GLY A 90 -19.60 8.56 14.76
C GLY A 90 -18.83 9.31 13.65
N THR A 91 -17.58 8.94 13.36
CA THR A 91 -16.86 9.45 12.19
C THR A 91 -17.37 8.74 10.94
N HIS A 92 -17.87 9.50 9.98
CA HIS A 92 -18.29 8.97 8.68
C HIS A 92 -17.22 9.22 7.62
N ILE A 93 -16.76 8.14 6.98
CA ILE A 93 -15.93 8.24 5.79
C ILE A 93 -16.87 8.31 4.58
N ALA A 94 -16.88 9.44 3.88
CA ALA A 94 -17.67 9.63 2.66
C ALA A 94 -16.78 9.53 1.43
N PHE A 95 -17.23 8.77 0.43
CA PHE A 95 -16.54 8.69 -0.84
C PHE A 95 -16.88 9.89 -1.72
N HIS A 96 -16.05 10.94 -1.71
CA HIS A 96 -16.38 12.17 -2.45
C HIS A 96 -16.30 12.05 -3.98
N ASN A 97 -15.55 11.09 -4.51
CA ASN A 97 -15.24 10.99 -5.93
C ASN A 97 -16.14 9.98 -6.67
N HIS A 98 -17.46 10.00 -6.46
CA HIS A 98 -18.39 9.06 -7.09
C HIS A 98 -18.23 8.94 -8.61
N LYS A 99 -17.87 10.04 -9.30
CA LYS A 99 -17.53 10.06 -10.73
C LYS A 99 -16.43 9.08 -11.15
N LYS A 100 -15.53 8.69 -10.23
CA LYS A 100 -14.46 7.71 -10.48
C LYS A 100 -14.93 6.26 -10.38
N LEU A 101 -16.13 6.01 -9.85
CA LEU A 101 -16.77 4.69 -9.89
C LEU A 101 -17.36 4.40 -11.27
N MET A 102 -17.73 5.45 -12.01
CA MET A 102 -18.23 5.31 -13.38
C MET A 102 -17.08 4.88 -14.29
N ARG A 103 -17.32 3.84 -15.10
CA ARG A 103 -16.38 3.41 -16.13
C ARG A 103 -16.13 4.58 -17.07
N VAL A 104 -14.88 5.02 -17.17
CA VAL A 104 -14.52 6.16 -18.02
C VAL A 104 -14.89 5.81 -19.46
N PRO A 105 -15.74 6.60 -20.13
CA PRO A 105 -16.27 6.23 -21.44
C PRO A 105 -15.16 6.15 -22.49
N PHE A 106 -14.15 7.01 -22.39
CA PHE A 106 -13.01 7.05 -23.31
C PHE A 106 -11.69 7.03 -22.55
N VAL A 107 -10.74 6.23 -23.04
CA VAL A 107 -9.36 6.20 -22.56
C VAL A 107 -8.44 6.42 -23.75
N ILE A 108 -7.52 7.38 -23.63
CA ILE A 108 -6.54 7.70 -24.65
C ILE A 108 -5.19 7.18 -24.17
N TYR A 109 -4.62 6.25 -24.91
CA TYR A 109 -3.23 5.82 -24.74
C TYR A 109 -2.40 6.56 -25.77
N ALA A 110 -1.36 7.25 -25.33
CA ALA A 110 -0.46 7.99 -26.20
C ALA A 110 0.99 7.68 -25.82
N ASP A 111 1.82 7.52 -26.84
CA ASP A 111 3.25 7.32 -26.71
C ASP A 111 3.98 8.25 -27.69
N PHE A 112 5.10 8.81 -27.26
CA PHE A 112 5.86 9.82 -28.00
C PHE A 112 7.33 9.43 -28.05
N GLU A 113 7.86 9.29 -29.25
CA GLU A 113 9.27 9.03 -29.48
C GLU A 113 9.98 10.35 -29.73
N CYS A 114 11.12 10.55 -29.08
CA CYS A 114 11.92 11.77 -29.26
C CYS A 114 13.41 11.46 -29.35
N PHE A 115 14.10 12.24 -30.19
CA PHE A 115 15.56 12.31 -30.16
C PHE A 115 15.99 13.23 -29.03
N THR A 116 16.94 12.78 -28.24
CA THR A 116 17.57 13.58 -27.18
C THR A 116 18.85 14.22 -27.73
N GLU A 117 18.72 15.46 -28.19
CA GLU A 117 19.85 16.24 -28.70
C GLU A 117 20.53 16.94 -27.51
N MET A 118 21.85 16.78 -27.36
CA MET A 118 22.60 17.47 -26.31
C MET A 118 22.59 18.98 -26.57
N VAL A 119 22.24 19.76 -25.55
CA VAL A 119 22.31 21.21 -25.62
C VAL A 119 23.65 21.66 -25.05
N ASP A 120 24.49 22.25 -25.89
CA ASP A 120 25.70 22.91 -25.41
C ASP A 120 25.29 24.22 -24.72
N THR A 121 25.47 24.28 -23.40
CA THR A 121 25.17 25.47 -22.60
C THR A 121 26.44 26.06 -22.00
N CYS A 122 26.57 27.37 -22.12
CA CYS A 122 27.58 28.14 -21.40
C CYS A 122 27.40 27.97 -19.87
N GLN A 123 28.46 28.24 -19.10
CA GLN A 123 28.37 28.18 -17.64
C GLN A 123 27.24 29.07 -17.08
N PRO A 124 26.54 28.67 -16.00
CA PRO A 124 25.41 29.41 -15.47
C PRO A 124 25.84 30.81 -15.04
N ASN A 125 25.08 31.83 -15.45
CA ASN A 125 25.31 33.19 -15.00
C ASN A 125 24.86 33.32 -13.52
N PRO A 126 25.73 33.76 -12.58
CA PRO A 126 25.38 33.91 -11.18
C PRO A 126 24.24 34.91 -10.91
N SER A 127 23.88 35.76 -11.87
CA SER A 127 22.76 36.71 -11.78
C SER A 127 21.40 36.14 -12.18
N HIS A 128 21.34 34.91 -12.71
CA HIS A 128 20.11 34.25 -13.16
C HIS A 128 19.96 32.84 -12.54
N ALA A 129 18.86 32.16 -12.84
CA ALA A 129 18.59 30.83 -12.34
C ALA A 129 19.66 29.81 -12.77
N TYR A 130 20.06 28.92 -11.86
CA TYR A 130 21.12 27.91 -12.04
C TYR A 130 20.68 26.64 -12.81
N THR A 131 19.49 26.63 -13.40
CA THR A 131 18.97 25.47 -14.13
C THR A 131 19.74 25.27 -15.44
N LYS A 132 20.47 24.16 -15.55
CA LYS A 132 21.17 23.76 -16.80
C LYS A 132 20.27 22.83 -17.63
N ALA A 133 19.78 23.31 -18.76
CA ALA A 133 19.19 22.44 -19.77
C ALA A 133 20.31 21.68 -20.49
N TYR A 134 20.35 20.35 -20.34
CA TYR A 134 21.41 19.51 -20.89
C TYR A 134 20.97 18.74 -22.15
N GLN A 135 19.66 18.51 -22.31
CA GLN A 135 19.08 17.81 -23.45
C GLN A 135 17.82 18.53 -23.93
N GLN A 136 17.68 18.59 -25.26
CA GLN A 136 16.50 19.05 -25.96
C GLN A 136 15.81 17.83 -26.58
N HIS A 137 14.54 17.62 -26.22
CA HIS A 137 13.74 16.53 -26.75
C HIS A 137 13.11 16.98 -28.07
N ARG A 138 13.60 16.46 -29.19
CA ARG A 138 13.04 16.70 -30.52
C ARG A 138 12.06 15.58 -30.87
N PRO A 139 10.76 15.87 -31.11
CA PRO A 139 9.80 14.83 -31.46
C PRO A 139 10.22 14.12 -32.75
N SER A 140 10.20 12.79 -32.74
CA SER A 140 10.49 11.94 -33.90
C SER A 140 9.24 11.21 -34.38
N GLY A 141 8.35 10.83 -33.46
CA GLY A 141 7.13 10.12 -33.79
C GLY A 141 6.15 10.13 -32.62
N PHE A 142 4.90 9.83 -32.90
CA PHE A 142 3.91 9.60 -31.87
C PHE A 142 2.85 8.59 -32.33
N CYS A 143 2.30 7.86 -31.37
CA CYS A 143 1.17 6.99 -31.58
C CYS A 143 0.12 7.31 -30.52
N TYR A 144 -1.14 7.43 -30.93
CA TYR A 144 -2.23 7.42 -29.95
C TYR A 144 -3.39 6.53 -30.38
N ARG A 145 -3.99 5.89 -29.38
CA ARG A 145 -5.15 5.00 -29.53
C ARG A 145 -6.25 5.42 -28.57
N VAL A 146 -7.44 5.60 -29.11
CA VAL A 146 -8.64 5.93 -28.33
C VAL A 146 -9.50 4.68 -28.17
N LYS A 147 -9.65 4.23 -26.92
CA LYS A 147 -10.54 3.12 -26.56
C LYS A 147 -11.85 3.66 -26.00
N TYR A 148 -12.95 3.10 -26.47
CA TYR A 148 -14.29 3.35 -25.95
C TYR A 148 -14.74 2.17 -25.09
N VAL A 149 -15.59 2.43 -24.10
CA VAL A 149 -16.07 1.39 -23.18
C VAL A 149 -16.80 0.23 -23.87
N HIS A 150 -17.38 0.44 -25.06
CA HIS A 150 -18.04 -0.58 -25.87
C HIS A 150 -17.23 -1.04 -27.10
N GLY A 151 -15.96 -0.68 -27.24
CA GLY A 151 -15.12 -1.11 -28.37
C GLY A 151 -13.99 -0.15 -28.75
N ASP A 152 -13.48 -0.30 -29.96
CA ASP A 152 -12.56 0.68 -30.55
C ASP A 152 -13.36 1.90 -31.03
N TYR A 153 -12.90 3.11 -30.72
CA TYR A 153 -13.55 4.33 -31.20
C TYR A 153 -13.18 4.61 -32.66
N LYS A 154 -11.88 4.58 -32.95
CA LYS A 154 -11.26 4.76 -34.27
C LYS A 154 -9.93 4.02 -34.33
N ASP A 155 -9.42 3.81 -35.54
CA ASP A 155 -8.08 3.27 -35.76
C ASP A 155 -7.01 4.14 -35.08
N SER A 156 -5.91 3.49 -34.67
CA SER A 156 -4.77 4.17 -34.06
C SER A 156 -4.14 5.14 -35.05
N VAL A 157 -3.86 6.36 -34.58
CA VAL A 157 -3.12 7.35 -35.36
C VAL A 157 -1.64 7.16 -35.06
N ILE A 158 -0.87 6.90 -36.10
CA ILE A 158 0.58 6.69 -36.04
C ILE A 158 1.22 7.76 -36.92
N TYR A 159 2.17 8.48 -36.34
CA TYR A 159 3.03 9.42 -37.03
C TYR A 159 4.48 9.00 -36.78
N CYS A 160 5.20 8.71 -37.85
CA CYS A 160 6.60 8.32 -37.87
C CYS A 160 7.36 9.23 -38.85
#